data_AF-A0A1F4YBK0-F1
#
_entry.id   AF-A0A1F4YBK0-F1
#
_cell.length_a   1.000
_cell.length_b   1.000
_cell.length_c   1.000
_cell.angle_alpha   90.00
_cell.angle_beta   90.00
_cell.angle_gamma   90.00
#
_symmetry.space_group_name_H-M   'P 1'
#
loop_
_entity.id
_entity.type
_entity.pdbx_description
1 polymer ?
#
loop_
_entity_poly.entity_id
_entity_poly.type
_entity_poly.pdbx_seq_one_letter_code
_entity_poly.pdbx_strand_id
1 'polypeptide(L)'
;MITGVHTMFFTSRAEEMRAFLRDKLGFPGVDVGGGWLIFDLPPAEMGCHPDDPASNQPSGLPYISFICDDIEKTVSELRSRGVEFVDEIKDVGYGRAVHFKAPGDFAIELYQPRYNKKMPEA
;
A
#
# COMPACT_ATOMS: atom_id res chain seq x y z
N MET A 1 12.63 9.18 21.60
CA MET A 1 11.74 9.94 20.70
C MET A 1 11.68 9.17 19.37
N ILE A 2 10.52 9.01 18.74
CA ILE A 2 10.35 8.23 17.49
C ILE A 2 10.77 9.11 16.29
N THR A 3 11.59 8.58 15.38
CA THR A 3 12.17 9.34 14.24
C THR A 3 11.67 8.89 12.87
N GLY A 4 10.86 7.83 12.80
CA GLY A 4 10.33 7.30 11.53
C GLY A 4 9.53 6.02 11.74
N VAL A 5 9.02 5.47 10.64
CA VAL A 5 8.29 4.20 10.59
C VAL A 5 8.93 3.31 9.53
N HIS A 6 9.18 2.04 9.87
CA HIS A 6 9.67 1.03 8.93
C HIS A 6 8.57 -0.02 8.73
N THR A 7 7.94 -0.02 7.56
CA THR A 7 6.86 -0.94 7.20
C THR A 7 7.40 -2.16 6.47
N MET A 8 6.83 -3.34 6.71
CA MET A 8 7.26 -4.59 6.09
C MET A 8 6.06 -5.44 5.65
N PHE A 9 6.21 -6.11 4.51
CA PHE A 9 5.38 -7.24 4.13
C PHE A 9 6.10 -8.54 4.47
N PHE A 10 5.50 -9.35 5.36
CA PHE A 10 5.97 -10.71 5.62
C PHE A 10 5.39 -11.65 4.57
N THR A 11 6.13 -11.86 3.48
CA THR A 11 5.69 -12.63 2.32
C THR A 11 6.39 -13.98 2.23
N SER A 12 5.68 -15.00 1.73
CA SER A 12 6.24 -16.29 1.34
C SER A 12 6.97 -16.25 -0.01
N ARG A 13 6.87 -15.13 -0.75
CA ARG A 13 7.46 -14.94 -2.09
C ARG A 13 8.30 -13.66 -2.15
N ALA A 14 9.35 -13.61 -1.34
CA ALA A 14 10.13 -12.39 -1.09
C ALA A 14 10.74 -11.75 -2.35
N GLU A 15 11.35 -12.53 -3.24
CA GLU A 15 11.98 -12.01 -4.46
C GLU A 15 10.94 -11.43 -5.42
N GLU A 16 9.84 -12.15 -5.64
CA GLU A 16 8.72 -11.68 -6.47
C GLU A 16 8.12 -10.40 -5.90
N MET A 17 7.91 -10.32 -4.59
CA MET A 17 7.35 -9.14 -3.93
C MET A 17 8.27 -7.92 -4.08
N ARG A 18 9.59 -8.09 -3.90
CA ARG A 18 10.56 -7.00 -4.12
C ARG A 18 10.55 -6.53 -5.57
N ALA A 19 10.53 -7.45 -6.54
CA ALA A 19 10.42 -7.10 -7.95
C ALA A 19 9.10 -6.38 -8.25
N PHE A 20 7.99 -6.82 -7.66
CA PHE A 20 6.69 -6.16 -7.80
C PHE A 20 6.71 -4.72 -7.29
N LEU A 21 7.21 -4.48 -6.08
CA LEU A 21 7.31 -3.13 -5.49
C LEU A 21 8.20 -2.20 -6.34
N ARG A 22 9.33 -2.71 -6.84
CA ARG A 22 10.25 -1.96 -7.69
C ARG A 22 9.67 -1.67 -9.07
N ASP A 23 9.21 -2.70 -9.79
CA ASP A 23 8.95 -2.64 -11.23
C ASP A 23 7.50 -2.25 -11.54
N LYS A 24 6.55 -2.66 -10.67
CA LYS A 24 5.12 -2.42 -10.88
C LYS A 24 4.68 -1.15 -10.16
N LEU A 25 4.97 -1.05 -8.86
CA LEU A 25 4.64 0.16 -8.09
C LEU A 25 5.64 1.30 -8.36
N GLY A 26 6.83 0.99 -8.86
CA GLY A 26 7.82 2.00 -9.26
C GLY A 26 8.57 2.62 -8.07
N PHE A 27 8.61 1.93 -6.93
CA PHE A 27 9.31 2.47 -5.76
C PHE A 27 10.82 2.37 -5.94
N PRO A 28 11.56 3.49 -5.78
CA PRO A 28 13.00 3.44 -5.70
C PRO A 28 13.42 2.73 -4.40
N GLY A 29 14.65 2.24 -4.37
CA GLY A 29 15.17 1.59 -3.18
C GLY A 29 16.65 1.27 -3.28
N VAL A 30 17.21 0.86 -2.15
CA VAL A 30 18.62 0.52 -1.97
C VAL A 30 18.74 -0.97 -1.68
N ASP A 31 19.62 -1.66 -2.41
CA ASP A 31 20.02 -3.04 -2.08
C ASP A 31 21.04 -3.01 -0.94
N VAL A 32 20.68 -3.61 0.19
CA VAL A 32 21.56 -3.72 1.37
C VAL A 32 22.34 -5.04 1.39
N GLY A 33 22.32 -5.79 0.29
CA GLY A 33 23.06 -7.03 0.07
C GLY A 33 22.14 -8.22 -0.21
N GLY A 34 22.56 -9.07 -1.14
CA GLY A 34 21.84 -10.32 -1.46
C GLY A 34 20.44 -10.10 -2.05
N GLY A 35 20.19 -8.98 -2.72
CA GLY A 35 18.88 -8.65 -3.29
C GLY A 35 17.86 -8.19 -2.24
N TRP A 36 18.32 -7.79 -1.06
CA TRP A 36 17.46 -7.24 -0.01
C TRP A 36 17.24 -5.74 -0.25
N LEU A 37 16.10 -5.40 -0.84
CA LEU A 37 15.74 -4.01 -1.13
C LEU A 37 15.05 -3.34 0.07
N ILE A 38 15.51 -2.14 0.41
CA ILE A 38 14.79 -1.18 1.26
C ILE A 38 14.26 -0.07 0.35
N PHE A 39 12.94 0.13 0.34
CA PHE A 39 12.28 1.06 -0.58
C PHE A 39 12.09 2.45 0.04
N ASP A 40 12.31 3.48 -0.76
CA ASP A 40 11.93 4.86 -0.44
C ASP A 40 10.42 4.99 -0.68
N LEU A 41 9.67 5.16 0.41
CA LEU A 41 8.22 5.29 0.34
C LEU A 41 7.78 6.75 0.25
N PRO A 42 6.66 7.02 -0.44
CA PRO A 42 5.99 8.31 -0.32
C PRO A 42 5.65 8.66 1.14
N PRO A 43 5.31 9.93 1.44
CA PRO A 43 4.81 10.32 2.75
C PRO A 43 3.69 9.42 3.24
N ALA A 44 3.80 8.93 4.47
CA ALA A 44 2.85 8.00 5.07
C ALA A 44 1.94 8.69 6.10
N GLU A 45 0.86 8.01 6.46
CA GLU A 45 0.04 8.32 7.63
C GLU A 45 -0.40 7.04 8.33
N MET A 46 -0.92 7.19 9.55
CA MET A 46 -1.35 6.08 10.38
C MET A 46 -2.78 6.33 10.85
N GLY A 47 -3.69 5.43 10.49
CA GLY A 47 -5.02 5.33 11.07
C GLY A 47 -5.07 4.22 12.13
N CYS A 48 -6.05 4.29 13.01
CA CYS A 48 -6.39 3.21 13.93
C CYS A 48 -7.85 2.83 13.68
N HIS A 49 -8.07 1.69 13.03
CA HIS A 49 -9.40 1.14 12.86
C HIS A 49 -9.78 0.35 14.14
N PRO A 50 -11.01 0.50 14.68
CA PRO A 50 -11.50 -0.41 15.70
C PRO A 50 -11.44 -1.85 15.21
N ASP A 51 -11.24 -2.80 16.12
CA ASP A 51 -11.46 -4.21 15.81
C ASP A 51 -12.96 -4.41 15.55
N ASP A 52 -13.33 -4.56 14.27
CA ASP A 52 -14.69 -4.77 13.81
C ASP A 52 -14.83 -6.23 13.37
N PRO A 53 -15.69 -7.05 14.02
CA PRO A 53 -15.94 -8.42 13.61
C PRO A 53 -16.42 -8.59 12.16
N ALA A 54 -16.96 -7.53 11.54
CA ALA A 54 -17.34 -7.53 10.13
C ALA A 54 -16.14 -7.26 9.18
N SER A 55 -15.07 -6.65 9.69
CA SER A 55 -13.81 -6.54 8.97
C SER A 55 -13.06 -7.86 9.13
N ASN A 56 -12.72 -8.55 8.03
CA ASN A 56 -11.94 -9.79 8.07
C ASN A 56 -10.45 -9.53 8.45
N GLN A 57 -10.18 -8.53 9.28
CA GLN A 57 -8.86 -8.10 9.72
C GLN A 57 -8.75 -8.33 11.23
N PRO A 58 -8.01 -9.36 11.68
CA PRO A 58 -7.85 -9.62 13.09
C PRO A 58 -6.99 -8.54 13.76
N SER A 59 -7.34 -8.19 14.99
CA SER A 59 -6.51 -7.32 15.84
C SER A 59 -5.09 -7.85 16.00
N GLY A 60 -4.13 -6.93 16.09
CA GLY A 60 -2.70 -7.23 16.29
C GLY A 60 -1.90 -7.47 15.01
N LEU A 61 -2.55 -7.53 13.84
CA LEU A 61 -1.85 -7.50 12.55
C LEU A 61 -1.85 -6.08 11.97
N PRO A 62 -0.70 -5.53 11.58
CA PRO A 62 -0.65 -4.24 10.90
C PRO A 62 -1.29 -4.36 9.51
N TYR A 63 -2.02 -3.32 9.13
CA TYR A 63 -2.59 -3.18 7.80
C TYR A 63 -1.81 -2.11 7.03
N ILE A 64 -1.41 -2.42 5.79
CA ILE A 64 -0.66 -1.51 4.92
C ILE A 64 -1.47 -1.24 3.66
N SER A 65 -1.77 0.04 3.45
CA SER A 65 -2.47 0.58 2.28
C SER A 65 -1.61 1.65 1.60
N PHE A 66 -1.77 1.82 0.29
CA PHE A 66 -1.18 2.93 -0.45
C PHE A 66 -2.20 4.02 -0.74
N ILE A 67 -1.73 5.26 -0.82
CA ILE A 67 -2.55 6.46 -0.96
C ILE A 67 -2.32 7.07 -2.35
N CYS A 68 -3.37 7.60 -2.96
CA CYS A 68 -3.27 8.37 -4.20
C CYS A 68 -4.23 9.57 -4.21
N ASP A 69 -3.92 10.56 -5.04
CA ASP A 69 -4.76 11.76 -5.20
C ASP A 69 -5.93 11.53 -6.19
N ASP A 70 -5.74 10.65 -7.18
CA ASP A 70 -6.73 10.29 -8.20
C ASP A 70 -6.71 8.78 -8.42
N ILE A 71 -7.68 8.09 -7.81
CA ILE A 71 -7.75 6.62 -7.84
C ILE A 71 -8.00 6.06 -9.24
N GLU A 72 -8.77 6.74 -10.10
CA GLU A 72 -9.05 6.25 -11.45
C GLU A 72 -7.79 6.29 -12.30
N LYS A 73 -7.06 7.41 -12.21
CA LYS A 73 -5.79 7.58 -12.92
C LYS A 73 -4.74 6.59 -12.42
N THR A 74 -4.58 6.44 -11.10
CA THR A 74 -3.60 5.51 -10.54
C THR A 74 -3.93 4.06 -10.87
N VAL A 75 -5.21 3.66 -10.82
CA VAL A 75 -5.64 2.31 -11.25
C VAL A 75 -5.29 2.08 -12.72
N SER A 76 -5.58 3.04 -13.60
CA SER A 76 -5.26 2.94 -15.03
C SER A 76 -3.75 2.75 -15.26
N GLU A 77 -2.92 3.54 -14.58
CA GLU A 77 -1.47 3.47 -14.68
C GLU A 77 -0.93 2.12 -14.16
N LEU A 78 -1.38 1.68 -12.98
CA LEU A 78 -0.95 0.39 -12.42
C LEU A 78 -1.38 -0.79 -13.31
N ARG A 79 -2.58 -0.73 -13.91
CA ARG A 79 -3.02 -1.72 -14.92
C ARG A 79 -2.10 -1.73 -16.13
N SER A 80 -1.68 -0.57 -16.65
CA SER A 80 -0.74 -0.51 -17.77
C SER A 80 0.63 -1.12 -17.45
N ARG A 81 1.01 -1.15 -16.16
CA ARG A 81 2.21 -1.82 -15.67
C ARG A 81 1.98 -3.31 -15.38
N GLY A 82 0.76 -3.81 -15.54
CA GLY A 82 0.39 -5.21 -15.35
C GLY A 82 0.03 -5.57 -13.90
N VAL A 83 -0.44 -4.61 -13.11
CA VAL A 83 -1.06 -4.89 -11.80
C VAL A 83 -2.51 -5.33 -11.99
N GLU A 84 -2.88 -6.44 -11.34
CA GLU A 84 -4.24 -6.97 -11.33
C GLU A 84 -5.02 -6.46 -10.11
N PHE A 85 -6.26 -6.03 -10.32
CA PHE A 85 -7.18 -5.61 -9.25
C PHE A 85 -8.18 -6.73 -8.94
N VAL A 86 -8.51 -6.91 -7.66
CA VAL A 86 -9.41 -8.00 -7.19
C VAL A 86 -10.85 -7.54 -7.02
N ASP A 87 -11.09 -6.25 -6.96
CA ASP A 87 -12.42 -5.64 -6.87
C ASP A 87 -12.51 -4.31 -7.64
N GLU A 88 -13.70 -3.72 -7.62
CA GLU A 88 -13.98 -2.40 -8.19
C GLU A 88 -13.77 -1.29 -7.15
N ILE A 89 -13.53 -0.07 -7.64
CA ILE A 89 -13.41 1.11 -6.78
C ILE A 89 -14.73 1.35 -6.04
N LYS A 90 -14.67 1.41 -4.72
CA LYS A 90 -15.85 1.59 -3.83
C LYS A 90 -15.66 2.76 -2.90
N ASP A 91 -16.78 3.35 -2.50
CA ASP A 91 -16.84 4.27 -1.38
C ASP A 91 -16.77 3.48 -0.07
N VAL A 92 -15.79 3.81 0.77
CA VAL A 92 -15.55 3.14 2.07
C VAL A 92 -15.77 4.10 3.25
N GLY A 93 -16.49 5.20 3.02
CA GLY A 93 -16.83 6.20 4.03
C GLY A 93 -15.71 7.21 4.29
N TYR A 94 -14.47 6.74 4.52
CA TYR A 94 -13.29 7.61 4.71
C TYR A 94 -12.60 8.01 3.39
N GLY A 95 -12.97 7.37 2.28
CA GLY A 95 -12.33 7.56 0.99
C GLY A 95 -12.97 6.70 -0.10
N ARG A 96 -12.29 6.65 -1.26
CA ARG A 96 -12.55 5.64 -2.30
C ARG A 96 -11.42 4.64 -2.28
N ALA A 97 -11.71 3.34 -2.31
CA ALA A 97 -10.70 2.29 -2.19
C ALA A 97 -10.91 1.18 -3.22
N VAL A 98 -9.83 0.49 -3.54
CA VAL A 98 -9.77 -0.70 -4.39
C VAL A 98 -8.58 -1.55 -3.98
N HIS A 99 -8.61 -2.85 -4.22
CA HIS A 99 -7.54 -3.77 -3.86
C HIS A 99 -6.84 -4.35 -5.08
N PHE A 100 -5.52 -4.47 -5.02
CA PHE A 100 -4.71 -5.12 -6.05
C PHE A 100 -3.93 -6.32 -5.51
N LYS A 101 -3.65 -7.28 -6.40
CA LYS A 101 -2.86 -8.46 -6.08
C LYS A 101 -1.38 -8.13 -5.99
N ALA A 102 -0.70 -8.72 -5.01
CA ALA A 102 0.75 -8.76 -4.93
C ALA A 102 1.27 -10.17 -4.55
N PRO A 103 2.53 -10.50 -4.86
CA PRO A 103 3.08 -11.84 -4.62
C PRO A 103 3.03 -12.31 -3.16
N GLY A 104 2.62 -13.55 -2.96
CA GLY A 104 2.37 -14.14 -1.63
C GLY A 104 0.90 -14.01 -1.19
N ASP A 105 -0.02 -13.97 -2.15
CA ASP A 105 -1.48 -13.93 -1.95
C ASP A 105 -1.98 -12.67 -1.22
N PHE A 106 -1.28 -11.56 -1.38
CA PHE A 106 -1.70 -10.27 -0.83
C PHE A 106 -2.78 -9.63 -1.70
N ALA A 107 -3.79 -9.08 -1.05
CA ALA A 107 -4.68 -8.06 -1.59
C ALA A 107 -4.38 -6.74 -0.86
N ILE A 108 -3.68 -5.83 -1.53
CA ILE A 108 -3.22 -4.56 -0.96
C ILE A 108 -4.19 -3.46 -1.37
N GLU A 109 -4.64 -2.67 -0.41
CA GLU A 109 -5.52 -1.53 -0.66
C GLU A 109 -4.75 -0.36 -1.26
N LEU A 110 -5.32 0.20 -2.34
CA LEU A 110 -5.05 1.53 -2.84
C LEU A 110 -6.29 2.38 -2.54
N TYR A 111 -6.12 3.51 -1.85
CA TYR A 111 -7.23 4.40 -1.58
C TYR A 111 -6.91 5.87 -1.85
N GLN A 112 -7.98 6.62 -2.15
CA GLN A 112 -7.99 8.06 -2.26
C GLN A 112 -8.78 8.63 -1.07
N PRO A 113 -8.12 9.36 -0.16
CA PRO A 113 -8.77 9.93 1.00
C PRO A 113 -9.75 11.02 0.60
N ARG A 114 -10.84 11.17 1.37
CA ARG A 114 -11.78 12.29 1.22
C ARG A 114 -11.59 13.41 2.23
N TYR A 115 -10.73 13.21 3.22
CA TYR A 115 -10.40 14.23 4.20
C TYR A 115 -9.33 15.18 3.65
N ASN A 116 -9.49 16.47 3.97
CA ASN A 116 -8.45 17.46 3.68
C ASN A 116 -7.28 17.26 4.64
N LYS A 117 -6.17 16.74 4.11
CA LYS A 117 -4.92 16.68 4.85
C LYS A 117 -4.23 18.04 4.78
N LYS A 118 -3.98 18.67 5.93
CA LYS A 118 -2.96 19.71 6.02
C LYS A 118 -1.62 18.99 6.02
N MET A 119 -0.93 18.96 4.88
CA MET A 119 0.45 18.47 4.85
C MET A 119 1.31 19.42 5.68
N PRO A 120 2.20 18.92 6.55
CA PRO A 120 3.23 19.75 7.16
C PRO A 120 4.07 20.39 6.04
N GLU A 121 4.41 21.66 6.21
CA GLU A 121 5.40 22.31 5.32
C GLU A 121 6.74 21.55 5.42
N ALA A 122 7.38 21.37 4.26
CA ALA A 122 8.64 20.63 4.12
C ALA A 122 9.82 21.38 4.72
#